data_AF-A0A935PAT0-F1
#
_entry.id   AF-A0A935PAT0-F1
#
_cell.length_a   1.000
_cell.length_b   1.000
_cell.length_c   1.000
_cell.angle_alpha   90.00
_cell.angle_beta   90.00
_cell.angle_gamma   90.00
#
_symmetry.space_group_name_H-M   'P 1'
#
loop_
_entity.id
_entity.type
_entity.pdbx_description
1 polymer ?
#
loop_
_entity_poly.entity_id
_entity_poly.type
_entity_poly.pdbx_seq_one_letter_code
_entity_poly.pdbx_strand_id
1 'polypeptide(L)'
;MKVTKAQPARKTASTLPGIDEIFEKKLEELTIVLSAGQGKKSQVYNEVLALVERGLIRIALKRNNNVKTAAAAFLGINRNTLQKKMTALGIPCGKAK
;
A
#
# COMPACT_ATOMS: atom_id res chain seq x y z
N MET A 1 -33.83 6.15 22.40
CA MET A 1 -33.10 7.03 21.46
C MET A 1 -31.69 6.50 21.28
N LYS A 2 -31.37 5.88 20.12
CA LYS A 2 -29.99 5.51 19.78
C LYS A 2 -29.62 6.29 18.53
N VAL A 3 -28.73 7.26 18.70
CA VAL A 3 -28.29 8.16 17.63
C VAL A 3 -27.40 7.36 16.68
N THR A 4 -27.96 6.95 15.55
CA THR A 4 -27.20 6.34 14.45
C THR A 4 -26.34 7.42 13.81
N LYS A 5 -25.09 7.54 14.24
CA LYS A 5 -24.13 8.46 13.60
C LYS A 5 -23.80 7.90 12.22
N ALA A 6 -24.35 8.53 11.17
CA ALA A 6 -24.05 8.22 9.78
C ALA A 6 -22.53 8.27 9.56
N GLN A 7 -21.94 7.13 9.21
CA GLN A 7 -20.53 7.02 8.86
C GLN A 7 -20.34 7.77 7.51
N PRO A 8 -19.39 8.72 7.40
CA PRO A 8 -19.24 9.50 6.18
C PRO A 8 -18.91 8.57 5.00
N ALA A 9 -19.58 8.78 3.87
CA ALA A 9 -19.42 8.00 2.64
C ALA A 9 -17.93 7.86 2.29
N ARG A 10 -17.43 6.63 2.35
CA ARG A 10 -16.03 6.30 2.11
C ARG A 10 -15.77 6.51 0.62
N LYS A 11 -15.07 7.59 0.25
CA LYS A 11 -14.62 7.81 -1.13
C LYS A 11 -13.79 6.59 -1.55
N THR A 12 -14.28 5.85 -2.53
CA THR A 12 -13.58 4.69 -3.11
C THR A 12 -12.56 5.19 -4.13
N ALA A 13 -11.56 4.35 -4.46
CA ALA A 13 -10.54 4.69 -5.47
C ALA A 13 -11.16 5.16 -6.80
N SER A 14 -12.34 4.65 -7.14
CA SER A 14 -13.15 5.02 -8.31
C SER A 14 -13.68 6.46 -8.33
N THR A 15 -13.42 7.28 -7.30
CA THR A 15 -13.86 8.69 -7.25
C THR A 15 -12.84 9.66 -7.85
N LEU A 16 -11.64 9.18 -8.23
CA LEU A 16 -10.61 9.98 -8.88
C LEU A 16 -10.60 9.67 -10.38
N PRO A 17 -11.20 10.51 -11.25
CA PRO A 17 -11.23 10.26 -12.68
C PRO A 17 -9.80 10.20 -13.25
N GLY A 18 -9.51 9.18 -14.07
CA GLY A 18 -8.21 8.99 -14.72
C GLY A 18 -7.11 8.37 -13.84
N ILE A 19 -7.38 8.07 -12.56
CA ILE A 19 -6.37 7.41 -11.71
C ILE A 19 -6.04 6.01 -12.24
N ASP A 20 -7.06 5.27 -12.67
CA ASP A 20 -6.89 3.91 -13.20
C ASP A 20 -6.02 3.90 -14.46
N GLU A 21 -6.23 4.84 -15.38
CA GLU A 21 -5.41 4.98 -16.59
C GLU A 21 -3.95 5.35 -16.28
N ILE A 22 -3.71 6.21 -15.29
CA ILE A 22 -2.35 6.58 -14.86
C ILE A 22 -1.65 5.36 -14.24
N PHE A 23 -2.37 4.58 -13.43
CA PHE A 23 -1.84 3.37 -12.83
C PHE A 23 -1.55 2.30 -13.90
N GLU A 24 -2.44 2.09 -14.87
CA GLU A 24 -2.21 1.15 -15.98
C GLU A 24 -0.95 1.49 -16.77
N LYS A 25 -0.79 2.75 -17.19
CA LYS A 25 0.41 3.19 -17.90
C LYS A 25 1.69 2.98 -17.08
N LYS A 26 1.64 3.28 -15.77
CA LYS A 26 2.81 3.07 -14.89
C LYS A 26 3.09 1.61 -14.60
N LEU A 27 2.07 0.77 -14.53
CA LEU A 27 2.25 -0.68 -14.39
C LEU A 27 2.81 -1.29 -15.66
N GLU A 28 2.38 -0.85 -16.84
CA GLU A 28 2.93 -1.29 -18.14
C GLU A 28 4.43 -0.97 -18.26
N GLU A 29 4.85 0.24 -17.89
CA GLU A 29 6.28 0.59 -17.80
C GLU A 29 7.06 -0.40 -16.89
N LEU A 30 6.50 -0.73 -15.72
CA LEU A 30 7.13 -1.65 -14.77
C LEU A 30 7.19 -3.10 -15.27
N THR A 31 6.14 -3.59 -15.92
CA THR A 31 6.10 -4.97 -16.43
C THR A 31 7.07 -5.14 -17.60
N ILE A 32 7.23 -4.14 -18.46
CA ILE A 32 8.22 -4.16 -19.56
C ILE A 32 9.64 -4.27 -18.99
N VAL A 33 9.99 -3.42 -18.02
CA VAL A 33 11.32 -3.43 -17.38
C VAL A 33 11.60 -4.76 -16.69
N LEU A 34 10.61 -5.31 -15.99
CA LEU A 34 10.77 -6.58 -15.27
C LEU A 34 10.77 -7.80 -16.19
N SER A 35 10.07 -7.74 -17.33
CA SER A 35 10.02 -8.84 -18.31
C SER A 35 11.28 -8.90 -19.19
N ALA A 36 12.01 -7.79 -19.34
CA ALA A 36 13.32 -7.77 -20.00
C ALA A 36 14.39 -8.56 -19.22
N GLY A 37 14.17 -8.86 -17.94
CA GLY A 37 15.00 -9.73 -17.13
C GLY A 37 14.74 -11.22 -17.41
N GLN A 38 15.22 -11.71 -18.56
CA GLN A 38 15.16 -13.13 -18.92
C GLN A 38 15.95 -13.96 -17.89
N GLY A 39 15.28 -14.79 -17.07
CA GLY A 39 15.99 -15.91 -16.43
C GLY A 39 15.43 -16.56 -15.18
N LYS A 40 14.48 -15.97 -14.44
CA LYS A 40 13.94 -16.62 -13.22
C LYS A 40 12.44 -16.38 -13.07
N LYS A 41 11.64 -17.40 -13.42
CA LYS A 41 10.21 -17.60 -13.09
C LYS A 41 9.45 -16.29 -12.82
N SER A 42 8.96 -15.61 -13.86
CA SER A 42 8.19 -14.34 -13.82
C SER A 42 7.67 -13.96 -12.43
N GLN A 43 8.50 -13.29 -11.62
CA GLN A 43 8.12 -12.77 -10.31
C GLN A 43 7.48 -11.38 -10.43
N VAL A 44 7.08 -10.97 -11.64
CA VAL A 44 6.52 -9.65 -11.95
C VAL A 44 5.37 -9.30 -11.01
N TYR A 45 4.48 -10.25 -10.74
CA TYR A 45 3.38 -10.07 -9.78
C TYR A 45 3.89 -9.70 -8.37
N ASN A 46 4.85 -10.47 -7.85
CA ASN A 46 5.38 -10.26 -6.50
C ASN A 46 6.17 -8.94 -6.39
N GLU A 47 6.92 -8.59 -7.42
CA GLU A 47 7.69 -7.34 -7.49
C GLU A 47 6.77 -6.10 -7.52
N VAL A 48 5.77 -6.13 -8.40
CA VAL A 48 4.78 -5.05 -8.50
C VAL A 48 4.00 -4.91 -7.20
N LEU A 49 3.50 -6.03 -6.66
CA LEU A 49 2.77 -6.04 -5.39
C LEU A 49 3.64 -5.50 -4.25
N ALA A 50 4.90 -5.91 -4.16
CA ALA A 50 5.84 -5.42 -3.16
C ALA A 50 6.05 -3.89 -3.28
N LEU A 51 6.14 -3.36 -4.50
CA LEU A 51 6.29 -1.92 -4.73
C LEU A 51 5.08 -1.13 -4.24
N VAL A 52 3.87 -1.57 -4.61
CA VAL A 52 2.62 -0.94 -4.19
C VAL A 52 2.45 -1.03 -2.67
N GLU A 53 2.66 -2.21 -2.08
CA GLU A 53 2.57 -2.41 -0.63
C GLU A 53 3.58 -1.56 0.15
N ARG A 54 4.82 -1.45 -0.34
CA ARG A 54 5.84 -0.55 0.25
C ARG A 54 5.37 0.89 0.26
N GLY A 55 4.79 1.37 -0.86
CA GLY A 55 4.24 2.71 -0.96
C GLY A 55 3.15 2.97 0.06
N LEU A 56 2.15 2.09 0.13
CA LEU A 56 1.02 2.19 1.04
C LEU A 56 1.46 2.18 2.51
N ILE A 57 2.36 1.27 2.88
CA ILE A 57 2.85 1.17 4.27
C ILE A 57 3.65 2.41 4.66
N ARG A 58 4.50 2.94 3.78
CA ARG A 58 5.25 4.18 4.06
C ARG A 58 4.33 5.38 4.24
N ILE A 59 3.32 5.53 3.40
CA ILE A 59 2.33 6.61 3.52
C ILE A 59 1.57 6.49 4.85
N ALA A 60 1.13 5.28 5.19
CA ALA A 60 0.43 5.02 6.45
C ALA A 60 1.30 5.31 7.67
N LEU A 61 2.57 4.91 7.67
CA LEU A 61 3.51 5.20 8.75
C LEU A 61 3.77 6.71 8.87
N LYS A 62 4.05 7.39 7.75
CA LYS A 62 4.31 8.84 7.73
C LYS A 62 3.12 9.63 8.26
N ARG A 63 1.89 9.25 7.89
CA ARG A 63 0.66 9.91 8.35
C ARG A 63 0.39 9.72 9.85
N ASN A 64 0.89 8.64 10.44
CA ASN A 64 0.62 8.26 11.83
C ASN A 64 1.89 8.35 12.70
N ASN A 65 2.84 9.23 12.37
CA ASN A 65 4.07 9.46 13.15
C ASN A 65 4.86 8.17 13.46
N ASN A 66 4.88 7.23 12.51
CA ASN A 66 5.50 5.90 12.63
C ASN A 66 4.89 4.99 13.72
N VAL A 67 3.69 5.29 14.20
CA VAL A 67 2.95 4.45 15.16
C VAL A 67 2.28 3.29 14.41
N LYS A 68 2.74 2.06 14.67
CA LYS A 68 2.29 0.84 13.96
C LYS A 68 0.81 0.54 14.15
N THR A 69 0.28 0.74 15.35
CA THR A 69 -1.14 0.47 15.65
C THR A 69 -2.05 1.42 14.88
N ALA A 70 -1.72 2.71 14.87
CA ALA A 70 -2.45 3.73 14.13
C ALA A 70 -2.32 3.55 12.60
N ALA A 71 -1.12 3.22 12.10
CA ALA A 71 -0.91 2.91 10.69
C ALA A 71 -1.70 1.66 10.24
N ALA A 72 -1.78 0.62 11.07
CA ALA A 72 -2.57 -0.57 10.78
C ALA A 72 -4.08 -0.28 10.77
N ALA A 73 -4.56 0.52 11.73
CA ALA A 73 -5.94 0.99 11.77
C ALA A 73 -6.29 1.85 10.55
N PHE A 74 -5.37 2.73 10.13
CA PHE A 74 -5.52 3.56 8.92
C PHE A 74 -5.64 2.72 7.65
N LEU A 75 -4.80 1.69 7.51
CA LEU A 75 -4.85 0.75 6.39
C LEU A 75 -6.03 -0.25 6.49
N GLY A 76 -6.67 -0.37 7.66
CA GLY A 76 -7.74 -1.33 7.91
C GLY A 76 -7.26 -2.78 7.97
N ILE A 77 -5.99 -3.01 8.35
CA ILE A 77 -5.41 -4.34 8.48
C ILE A 77 -5.01 -4.62 9.94
N ASN A 78 -4.87 -5.90 10.28
CA ASN A 78 -4.35 -6.26 11.61
C ASN A 78 -2.91 -5.76 11.78
N ARG A 79 -2.59 -5.19 12.95
CA ARG A 79 -1.23 -4.72 13.32
C ARG A 79 -0.17 -5.81 13.17
N ASN A 80 -0.51 -7.07 13.44
CA ASN A 80 0.41 -8.20 13.25
C ASN A 80 0.69 -8.47 11.77
N THR A 81 -0.32 -8.33 10.92
CA THR A 81 -0.15 -8.43 9.45
C THR A 81 0.71 -7.29 8.93
N LEU A 82 0.47 -6.06 9.39
CA LEU A 82 1.32 -4.92 9.05
C LEU A 82 2.77 -5.18 9.45
N GLN A 83 3.02 -5.67 10.66
CA GLN A 83 4.38 -5.98 11.12
C GLN A 83 5.06 -7.06 10.26
N LYS A 84 4.34 -8.13 9.90
CA LYS A 84 4.86 -9.17 9.00
C LYS A 84 5.21 -8.59 7.63
N LYS A 85 4.33 -7.77 7.05
CA LYS A 85 4.58 -7.11 5.76
C LYS A 85 5.75 -6.12 5.81
N MET A 86 5.86 -5.32 6.87
CA MET A 86 7.00 -4.44 7.09
C MET A 86 8.32 -5.21 7.13
N THR A 87 8.34 -6.37 7.81
CA THR A 87 9.54 -7.22 7.92
C THR A 87 9.90 -7.84 6.57
N ALA A 88 8.92 -8.41 5.87
CA ALA A 88 9.12 -9.00 4.54
C ALA A 88 9.59 -7.98 3.50
N LEU A 89 9.11 -6.73 3.60
CA LEU A 89 9.43 -5.66 2.67
C LEU A 89 10.64 -4.82 3.08
N GLY A 90 11.26 -5.10 4.24
CA GLY A 90 12.43 -4.38 4.75
C GLY A 90 12.15 -2.93 5.14
N ILE A 91 10.95 -2.61 5.62
CA ILE A 91 10.55 -1.23 5.97
C ILE A 91 10.89 -0.96 7.45
N PRO A 92 11.89 -0.09 7.75
CA PRO A 92 12.20 0.26 9.12
C PRO A 92 11.11 1.18 9.70
N CYS A 93 10.70 0.95 10.95
CA CYS A 93 9.99 1.96 11.71
C CYS A 93 11.01 2.95 12.27
N GLY A 94 11.31 4.00 11.51
CA GLY A 94 12.08 5.12 12.05
C GLY A 94 11.33 5.70 13.23
N LYS A 95 11.94 5.69 14.43
CA LYS A 95 11.45 6.56 15.50
C LYS A 95 11.60 7.98 14.97
N ALA A 96 10.51 8.73 14.88
CA ALA A 96 10.64 10.18 14.74
C ALA A 96 11.42 10.63 15.99
N LYS A 97 12.64 11.12 15.78
CA LYS A 97 13.34 11.91 16.81
C LYS A 97 12.65 13.25 16.93
#